data_AF-A0A7V0XEV7-F1
#
_entry.id   AF-A0A7V0XEV7-F1
#
_cell.length_a   1.000
_cell.length_b   1.000
_cell.length_c   1.000
_cell.angle_alpha   90.00
_cell.angle_beta   90.00
_cell.angle_gamma   90.00
#
_symmetry.space_group_name_H-M   'P 1'
#
loop_
_entity.id
_entity.type
_entity.pdbx_description
1 polymer ?
#
loop_
_entity_poly.entity_id
_entity_poly.type
_entity_poly.pdbx_seq_one_letter_code
_entity_poly.pdbx_strand_id
1 'polypeptide(L)'
;MRYGQVAFAAVLVAALLGAGCPARYAVKKSQLEVAAVEAFLDAMVADDEVAQATLISPAWLADEGIDLDDDYEEYMINGYTPSGYRIIGVKDGIVTAEIEFERGGAHRITFLVREEKGRGYIVSGSVEDGYDFGEPTWINPWQEVESNIR
;
A
#
# COMPACT_ATOMS: atom_id res chain seq x y z
N MET A 1 17.13 31.25 40.05
CA MET A 1 15.71 30.84 40.01
C MET A 1 15.28 30.97 38.55
N ARG A 2 15.23 29.87 37.76
CA ARG A 2 13.99 29.20 37.23
C ARG A 2 12.82 30.19 37.07
N TYR A 3 12.14 30.39 35.94
CA TYR A 3 11.70 29.55 34.81
C TYR A 3 11.70 30.47 33.54
N GLY A 4 11.97 30.04 32.30
CA GLY A 4 11.29 29.00 31.53
C GLY A 4 10.15 29.62 30.70
N GLN A 5 10.40 29.94 29.43
CA GLN A 5 9.36 30.04 28.39
C GLN A 5 9.94 29.65 27.03
N VAL A 6 9.51 28.49 26.55
CA VAL A 6 9.64 28.01 25.18
C VAL A 6 8.48 28.62 24.39
N ALA A 7 8.76 29.34 23.30
CA ALA A 7 7.72 29.76 22.36
C ALA A 7 7.82 28.90 21.11
N PHE A 8 6.89 27.95 21.02
CA PHE A 8 6.56 27.21 19.81
C PHE A 8 5.84 28.14 18.80
N ALA A 9 6.11 27.86 17.53
CA ALA A 9 5.26 28.11 16.37
C ALA A 9 4.97 29.58 15.96
N ALA A 10 5.50 29.95 14.80
CA ALA A 10 4.79 30.82 13.87
C ALA A 10 4.63 30.08 12.54
N VAL A 11 3.38 29.69 12.30
CA VAL A 11 2.84 29.10 11.08
C VAL A 11 3.09 30.03 9.91
N LEU A 12 3.77 29.55 8.86
CA LEU A 12 3.86 30.29 7.61
C LEU A 12 2.57 30.06 6.80
N VAL A 13 1.61 30.97 6.98
CA VAL A 13 0.46 31.12 6.10
C VAL A 13 0.95 31.75 4.79
N ALA A 14 0.98 30.97 3.72
CA ALA A 14 1.03 31.50 2.36
C ALA A 14 -0.22 31.04 1.60
N ALA A 15 -1.23 31.92 1.60
CA ALA A 15 -2.32 31.88 0.65
C ALA A 15 -2.07 32.98 -0.39
N LEU A 16 -1.71 32.60 -1.60
CA LEU A 16 -1.80 33.45 -2.78
C LEU A 16 -2.45 32.64 -3.91
N LEU A 17 -3.56 33.20 -4.37
CA LEU A 17 -4.43 32.74 -5.44
C LEU A 17 -3.70 32.77 -6.80
N GLY A 18 -4.03 31.85 -7.71
CA GLY A 18 -3.78 32.03 -9.13
C GLY A 18 -2.69 31.16 -9.78
N ALA A 19 -2.61 29.88 -9.44
CA ALA A 19 -2.14 28.79 -10.30
C ALA A 19 -2.44 27.50 -9.55
N GLY A 20 -3.08 26.51 -10.18
CA GLY A 20 -3.31 25.20 -9.58
C GLY A 20 -1.98 24.60 -9.16
N CYS A 21 -1.66 24.68 -7.87
CA CYS A 21 -0.31 24.47 -7.38
C CYS A 21 0.00 22.97 -7.39
N PRO A 22 0.92 22.49 -8.25
CA PRO A 22 1.24 21.07 -8.35
C PRO A 22 1.76 20.51 -7.04
N ALA A 23 2.38 21.34 -6.18
CA ALA A 23 2.90 20.93 -4.89
C ALA A 23 1.80 20.47 -3.89
N ARG A 24 0.65 21.16 -3.83
CA ARG A 24 -0.45 20.74 -2.92
C ARG A 24 -1.12 19.46 -3.41
N TYR A 25 -1.28 19.35 -4.73
CA TYR A 25 -1.80 18.14 -5.35
C TYR A 25 -0.85 16.95 -5.15
N ALA A 26 0.45 17.15 -5.37
CA ALA A 26 1.47 16.12 -5.16
C ALA A 26 1.54 15.65 -3.70
N VAL A 27 1.49 16.56 -2.72
CA VAL A 27 1.47 16.19 -1.29
C VAL A 27 0.21 15.38 -0.93
N LYS A 28 -0.96 15.79 -1.42
CA LYS A 28 -2.21 15.05 -1.19
C LYS A 28 -2.17 13.67 -1.85
N LYS A 29 -1.62 13.59 -3.07
CA LYS A 29 -1.46 12.34 -3.81
C LYS A 29 -0.50 11.40 -3.09
N SER A 30 0.67 11.87 -2.65
CA SER A 30 1.61 11.05 -1.89
C SER A 30 1.03 10.56 -0.56
N GLN A 31 0.18 11.36 0.10
CA GLN A 31 -0.51 10.92 1.32
C GLN A 31 -1.51 9.79 1.06
N LEU A 32 -2.24 9.86 -0.06
CA LEU A 32 -3.18 8.81 -0.46
C LEU A 32 -2.43 7.53 -0.85
N GLU A 33 -1.31 7.65 -1.56
CA GLU A 33 -0.44 6.54 -1.94
C GLU A 33 0.09 5.81 -0.69
N VAL A 34 0.63 6.57 0.28
CA VAL A 34 1.10 6.03 1.56
C VAL A 34 -0.04 5.38 2.33
N ALA A 35 -1.18 6.05 2.48
CA ALA A 35 -2.30 5.55 3.27
C ALA A 35 -2.88 4.23 2.73
N ALA A 36 -2.92 4.06 1.40
CA ALA A 36 -3.37 2.82 0.80
C ALA A 36 -2.45 1.65 1.13
N VAL A 37 -1.13 1.86 1.06
CA VAL A 37 -0.13 0.82 1.36
C VAL A 37 -0.03 0.56 2.86
N GLU A 38 -0.11 1.58 3.71
CA GLU A 38 -0.18 1.40 5.17
C GLU A 38 -1.41 0.58 5.55
N ALA A 39 -2.59 0.88 5.00
CA ALA A 39 -3.80 0.09 5.26
C ALA A 39 -3.65 -1.38 4.84
N PHE A 40 -2.97 -1.63 3.71
CA PHE A 40 -2.72 -2.99 3.24
C PHE A 40 -1.72 -3.73 4.13
N LEU A 41 -0.62 -3.08 4.49
CA LEU A 41 0.41 -3.64 5.36
C LEU A 41 -0.11 -3.85 6.80
N ASP A 42 -0.97 -2.97 7.31
CA ASP A 42 -1.67 -3.15 8.57
C ASP A 42 -2.56 -4.40 8.54
N ALA A 43 -3.28 -4.62 7.44
CA ALA A 43 -4.09 -5.82 7.24
C ALA A 43 -3.22 -7.09 7.17
N MET A 44 -2.04 -7.03 6.54
CA MET A 44 -1.08 -8.14 6.54
C MET A 44 -0.54 -8.46 7.94
N VAL A 45 -0.19 -7.43 8.73
CA VAL A 45 0.26 -7.60 10.12
C VAL A 45 -0.86 -8.19 11.00
N ALA A 46 -2.10 -7.81 10.72
CA ALA A 46 -3.28 -8.32 11.42
C ALA A 46 -3.76 -9.70 10.93
N ASP A 47 -3.14 -10.25 9.87
CA ASP A 47 -3.58 -11.49 9.21
C ASP A 47 -5.05 -11.42 8.72
N ASP A 48 -5.46 -10.24 8.23
CA ASP A 48 -6.82 -9.96 7.77
C ASP A 48 -6.88 -10.00 6.22
N GLU A 49 -7.13 -11.20 5.69
CA GLU A 49 -7.21 -11.45 4.24
C GLU A 49 -8.38 -10.69 3.58
N VAL A 50 -9.50 -10.55 4.28
CA VAL A 50 -10.67 -9.84 3.76
C VAL A 50 -10.35 -8.36 3.58
N ALA A 51 -9.71 -7.73 4.58
CA ALA A 51 -9.29 -6.35 4.48
C ALA A 51 -8.28 -6.14 3.34
N GLN A 52 -7.33 -7.05 3.16
CA GLN A 52 -6.37 -7.04 2.04
C GLN A 52 -7.09 -7.06 0.69
N ALA A 53 -8.06 -7.96 0.50
CA ALA A 53 -8.83 -8.05 -0.74
C ALA A 53 -9.57 -6.74 -1.09
N THR A 54 -10.13 -6.04 -0.09
CA THR A 54 -10.84 -4.75 -0.32
C THR A 54 -9.95 -3.59 -0.77
N LEU A 55 -8.63 -3.76 -0.72
CA LEU A 55 -7.64 -2.75 -1.07
C LEU A 55 -7.02 -2.96 -2.45
N ILE A 56 -7.37 -4.05 -3.15
CA ILE A 56 -7.00 -4.27 -4.54
C ILE A 56 -7.87 -3.39 -5.45
N SER A 57 -7.25 -2.85 -6.51
CA SER A 57 -7.88 -2.00 -7.52
C SER A 57 -9.07 -2.70 -8.18
N PRO A 58 -10.30 -2.18 -8.01
CA PRO A 58 -11.47 -2.72 -8.70
C PRO A 58 -11.36 -2.61 -10.21
N ALA A 59 -10.74 -1.54 -10.73
CA ALA A 59 -10.50 -1.40 -12.16
C ALA A 59 -9.56 -2.48 -12.70
N TRP A 60 -8.48 -2.81 -11.97
CA TRP A 60 -7.56 -3.86 -12.37
C TRP A 60 -8.22 -5.25 -12.32
N LEU A 61 -8.98 -5.55 -11.25
CA LEU A 61 -9.75 -6.79 -11.16
C LEU A 61 -10.71 -6.95 -12.35
N ALA A 62 -11.42 -5.89 -12.72
CA ALA A 62 -12.31 -5.90 -13.87
C ALA A 62 -11.58 -6.09 -15.21
N ASP A 63 -10.38 -5.51 -15.37
CA ASP A 63 -9.55 -5.68 -16.57
C ASP A 63 -9.03 -7.12 -16.71
N GLU A 64 -8.75 -7.80 -15.59
CA GLU A 64 -8.38 -9.22 -15.54
C GLU A 64 -9.59 -10.18 -15.58
N GLY A 65 -10.82 -9.65 -15.47
CA GLY A 65 -12.05 -10.45 -15.44
C GLY A 65 -12.26 -11.22 -14.14
N ILE A 66 -11.74 -10.72 -13.02
CA ILE A 66 -11.84 -11.31 -11.68
C ILE A 66 -12.95 -10.60 -10.90
N ASP A 67 -13.87 -11.36 -10.30
CA ASP A 67 -14.84 -10.85 -9.34
C ASP A 67 -14.63 -11.48 -7.96
N LEU A 68 -14.00 -10.76 -7.05
CA LEU A 68 -13.70 -11.30 -5.70
C LEU A 68 -14.95 -11.51 -4.83
N ASP A 69 -16.11 -10.96 -5.19
CA ASP A 69 -17.35 -11.20 -4.46
C ASP A 69 -17.98 -12.56 -4.86
N ASP A 70 -17.85 -12.95 -6.13
CA ASP A 70 -18.41 -14.19 -6.68
C ASP A 70 -17.38 -15.34 -6.73
N ASP A 71 -16.08 -15.02 -6.89
CA ASP A 71 -14.98 -15.98 -7.11
C ASP A 71 -14.02 -16.10 -5.91
N TYR A 72 -14.47 -15.76 -4.69
CA TYR A 72 -13.62 -15.76 -3.48
C TYR A 72 -12.96 -17.12 -3.17
N GLU A 73 -13.55 -18.23 -3.61
CA GLU A 73 -12.97 -19.58 -3.45
C GLU A 73 -11.89 -19.90 -4.50
N GLU A 74 -11.85 -19.14 -5.60
CA GLU A 74 -10.92 -19.35 -6.72
C GLU A 74 -9.68 -18.45 -6.63
N TYR A 75 -9.81 -17.27 -6.02
CA TYR A 75 -8.72 -16.30 -5.90
C TYR A 75 -8.35 -16.01 -4.46
N MET A 76 -7.05 -16.05 -4.17
CA MET A 76 -6.50 -15.62 -2.89
C MET A 76 -5.49 -14.49 -3.08
N ILE A 77 -5.48 -13.54 -2.15
CA ILE A 77 -4.45 -12.50 -2.13
C ILE A 77 -3.16 -13.12 -1.59
N ASN A 78 -2.09 -13.06 -2.37
CA ASN A 78 -0.79 -13.48 -1.88
C ASN A 78 -0.34 -12.51 -0.78
N GLY A 79 0.05 -13.09 0.34
CA GLY A 79 0.34 -12.37 1.57
C GLY A 79 1.56 -12.92 2.28
N TYR A 80 2.27 -12.02 2.94
CA TYR A 80 3.19 -12.34 4.01
C TYR A 80 2.51 -12.04 5.34
N THR A 81 2.97 -12.68 6.43
CA THR A 81 2.58 -12.33 7.81
C THR A 81 3.74 -11.62 8.52
N PRO A 82 4.03 -10.34 8.19
CA PRO A 82 5.11 -9.60 8.83
C PRO A 82 4.74 -9.23 10.27
N SER A 83 5.76 -9.12 11.12
CA SER A 83 5.62 -8.56 12.47
C SER A 83 5.58 -7.03 12.49
N GLY A 84 5.98 -6.40 11.38
CA GLY A 84 5.98 -4.95 11.24
C GLY A 84 6.51 -4.50 9.89
N TYR A 85 6.40 -3.20 9.62
CA TYR A 85 6.82 -2.61 8.36
C TYR A 85 7.28 -1.17 8.51
N ARG A 86 7.89 -0.65 7.44
CA ARG A 86 8.24 0.77 7.27
C ARG A 86 8.17 1.16 5.81
N ILE A 87 7.49 2.27 5.50
CA ILE A 87 7.58 2.90 4.19
C ILE A 87 8.94 3.58 4.04
N ILE A 88 9.67 3.25 2.97
CA ILE A 88 11.02 3.76 2.69
C ILE A 88 11.09 4.64 1.44
N GLY A 89 10.06 4.65 0.60
CA GLY A 89 10.02 5.49 -0.59
C GLY A 89 8.61 5.65 -1.15
N VAL A 90 8.33 6.83 -1.70
CA VAL A 90 7.08 7.16 -2.40
C VAL A 90 7.42 8.04 -3.59
N LYS A 91 7.01 7.63 -4.78
CA LYS A 91 7.20 8.42 -5.99
C LYS A 91 6.24 7.98 -7.09
N ASP A 92 5.44 8.92 -7.59
CA ASP A 92 4.64 8.75 -8.80
C ASP A 92 3.72 7.50 -8.77
N GLY A 93 3.04 7.25 -7.65
CA GLY A 93 2.18 6.07 -7.45
C GLY A 93 2.94 4.83 -7.00
N ILE A 94 4.27 4.83 -7.03
CA ILE A 94 5.09 3.74 -6.55
C ILE A 94 5.43 3.96 -5.08
N VAL A 95 5.11 2.97 -4.25
CA VAL A 95 5.42 2.98 -2.81
C VAL A 95 6.30 1.79 -2.51
N THR A 96 7.43 2.01 -1.85
CA THR A 96 8.35 0.96 -1.45
C THR A 96 8.34 0.85 0.06
N ALA A 97 8.15 -0.37 0.57
CA ALA A 97 8.15 -0.69 1.98
C ALA A 97 9.22 -1.75 2.30
N GLU A 98 9.72 -1.73 3.52
CA GLU A 98 10.39 -2.88 4.13
C GLU A 98 9.42 -3.54 5.09
N ILE A 99 9.28 -4.87 5.00
CA ILE A 99 8.55 -5.69 5.97
C ILE A 99 9.54 -6.57 6.74
N GLU A 100 9.24 -6.84 8.01
CA GLU A 100 10.10 -7.60 8.93
C GLU A 100 9.34 -8.77 9.54
N PHE A 101 10.04 -9.85 9.89
CA PHE A 101 9.45 -11.07 10.47
C PHE A 101 10.03 -11.37 11.85
N GLU A 102 9.23 -11.98 12.74
CA GLU A 102 9.63 -12.28 14.13
C GLU A 102 10.93 -13.11 14.24
N ARG A 103 11.16 -14.03 13.29
CA ARG A 103 12.31 -14.95 13.27
C ARG A 103 13.53 -14.39 12.54
N GLY A 104 13.52 -13.09 12.24
CA GLY A 104 14.54 -12.43 11.42
C GLY A 104 14.24 -12.57 9.93
N GLY A 105 14.97 -11.78 9.14
CA GLY A 105 14.68 -11.58 7.72
C GLY A 105 13.81 -10.35 7.49
N ALA A 106 14.05 -9.71 6.36
CA ALA A 106 13.24 -8.60 5.88
C ALA A 106 13.07 -8.74 4.37
N HIS A 107 11.96 -8.23 3.86
CA HIS A 107 11.72 -8.11 2.42
C HIS A 107 11.52 -6.64 2.09
N ARG A 108 12.03 -6.22 0.92
CA ARG A 108 11.62 -4.96 0.32
C ARG A 108 10.53 -5.26 -0.69
N ILE A 109 9.40 -4.57 -0.56
CA ILE A 109 8.23 -4.76 -1.41
C ILE A 109 7.90 -3.43 -2.08
N THR A 110 7.66 -3.49 -3.38
CA THR A 110 7.25 -2.34 -4.19
C THR A 110 5.79 -2.50 -4.62
N PHE A 111 4.98 -1.50 -4.34
CA PHE A 111 3.56 -1.44 -4.68
C PHE A 111 3.31 -0.34 -5.72
N LEU A 112 2.30 -0.56 -6.57
CA LEU A 112 1.73 0.47 -7.42
C LEU A 112 0.36 0.86 -6.88
N VAL A 113 0.13 2.15 -6.67
CA VAL A 113 -1.13 2.70 -6.17
C VAL A 113 -1.79 3.57 -7.24
N ARG A 114 -3.10 3.41 -7.39
CA ARG A 114 -3.94 4.31 -8.18
C ARG A 114 -5.09 4.87 -7.35
N GLU A 115 -5.44 6.12 -7.63
CA GLU A 115 -6.64 6.73 -7.06
C GLU A 115 -7.85 6.37 -7.93
N GLU A 116 -8.85 5.75 -7.31
CA GLU A 116 -10.14 5.44 -7.92
C GLU A 116 -11.25 6.01 -7.05
N LYS A 117 -12.09 6.87 -7.64
CA LYS A 117 -13.24 7.50 -6.95
C LYS A 117 -12.83 8.19 -5.62
N GLY A 118 -11.61 8.72 -5.52
CA GLY A 118 -11.11 9.42 -4.35
C GLY A 118 -10.46 8.55 -3.27
N ARG A 119 -10.31 7.23 -3.49
CA ARG A 119 -9.61 6.29 -2.61
C ARG A 119 -8.40 5.68 -3.33
N GLY A 120 -7.33 5.44 -2.59
CA GLY A 120 -6.16 4.74 -3.11
C GLY A 120 -6.36 3.22 -3.06
N TYR A 121 -5.98 2.56 -4.14
CA TYR A 121 -6.02 1.10 -4.28
C TYR A 121 -4.69 0.59 -4.83
N ILE A 122 -4.34 -0.63 -4.41
CA ILE A 122 -3.17 -1.34 -4.92
C ILE A 122 -3.52 -1.95 -6.28
N VAL A 123 -2.74 -1.60 -7.29
CA VAL A 123 -2.73 -2.30 -8.57
C VAL A 123 -1.80 -3.49 -8.43
N SER A 124 -2.36 -4.69 -8.57
CA SER A 124 -1.60 -5.93 -8.47
C SER A 124 -0.55 -6.04 -9.59
N GLY A 125 0.54 -6.76 -9.32
CA GLY A 125 1.62 -6.97 -10.29
C GLY A 125 1.42 -8.20 -11.16
N SER A 126 0.71 -9.21 -10.66
CA SER A 126 0.41 -10.44 -11.41
C SER A 126 -0.72 -11.25 -10.77
N VAL A 127 -1.18 -12.23 -11.55
CA VAL A 127 -2.00 -13.36 -11.13
C VAL A 127 -1.19 -14.61 -11.45
N GLU A 128 -1.10 -15.55 -10.52
CA GLU A 128 -0.37 -16.81 -10.69
C GLU A 128 -1.26 -17.99 -10.33
N ASP A 129 -1.43 -18.92 -11.26
CA ASP A 129 -2.17 -20.15 -11.01
C ASP A 129 -1.49 -20.96 -9.89
N GLY A 130 -2.29 -21.54 -9.00
CA GLY A 130 -1.81 -22.52 -8.02
C GLY A 130 -1.07 -23.67 -8.70
N TYR A 131 -0.08 -24.25 -8.00
CA TYR A 131 0.83 -25.22 -8.61
C TYR A 131 0.16 -26.58 -8.87
N ASP A 132 -0.91 -26.88 -8.13
CA ASP A 132 -1.63 -28.14 -8.16
C ASP A 132 -3.13 -27.99 -8.42
N PHE A 133 -3.75 -29.07 -8.90
CA PHE A 133 -5.17 -29.12 -9.19
C PHE A 133 -6.00 -28.94 -7.91
N GLY A 134 -6.72 -27.82 -7.82
CA GLY A 134 -7.52 -27.45 -6.64
C GLY A 134 -6.84 -26.46 -5.69
N GLU A 135 -5.65 -25.96 -6.04
CA GLU A 135 -5.10 -24.77 -5.38
C GLU A 135 -5.72 -23.50 -5.98
N PRO A 136 -5.92 -22.46 -5.15
CA PRO A 136 -6.44 -21.19 -5.62
C PRO A 136 -5.41 -20.47 -6.50
N THR A 137 -5.93 -19.57 -7.32
CA THR A 137 -5.14 -18.63 -8.10
C THR A 137 -4.71 -17.47 -7.20
N TRP A 138 -3.44 -17.13 -7.20
CA TRP A 138 -2.87 -16.11 -6.32
C TRP A 138 -2.78 -14.76 -7.01
N ILE A 139 -3.36 -13.74 -6.39
CA ILE A 139 -3.19 -12.34 -6.79
C ILE A 139 -1.99 -11.77 -6.04
N ASN A 140 -0.95 -11.40 -6.77
CA ASN A 140 0.24 -10.79 -6.20
C ASN A 140 0.08 -9.25 -6.13
N PRO A 141 -0.15 -8.66 -4.94
CA PRO A 141 -0.45 -7.23 -4.81
C PRO A 141 0.78 -6.33 -5.07
N TRP A 142 1.97 -6.92 -5.10
CA TRP A 142 3.23 -6.22 -5.32
C TRP A 142 3.71 -6.30 -6.77
N GLN A 143 4.46 -5.27 -7.16
CA GLN A 143 5.16 -5.18 -8.45
C GLN A 143 6.53 -5.87 -8.41
N GLU A 144 7.17 -5.84 -7.24
CA GLU A 144 8.50 -6.41 -7.03
C GLU A 144 8.68 -6.78 -5.56
N VAL A 145 9.37 -7.89 -5.32
CA VAL A 145 9.82 -8.31 -3.99
C VAL A 145 11.31 -8.64 -4.04
N GLU A 146 12.09 -7.99 -3.19
CA GLU A 146 13.47 -8.36 -2.90
C GLU A 146 13.51 -9.03 -1.52
N SER A 147 13.78 -10.33 -1.50
CA SER A 147 13.82 -11.12 -0.27
C SER A 147 15.20 -11.14 0.38
N ASN A 148 15.25 -11.36 1.70
CA ASN A 148 16.48 -11.52 2.48
C ASN A 148 17.46 -10.35 2.40
N ILE A 149 16.93 -9.12 2.48
CA ILE A 149 17.73 -7.89 2.39
C ILE A 149 18.57 -7.59 3.66
N ARG A 150 18.61 -8.51 4.64
CA ARG A 150 19.33 -8.38 5.91
C ARG A 150 19.92 -9.70 6.36
#